data_AF-A0A1Y4TH81-F1
#
_entry.id   AF-A0A1Y4TH81-F1
#
_cell.length_a   1.000
_cell.length_b   1.000
_cell.length_c   1.000
_cell.angle_alpha   90.00
_cell.angle_beta   90.00
_cell.angle_gamma   90.00
#
_symmetry.space_group_name_H-M   'P 1'
#
loop_
_entity.id
_entity.type
_entity.pdbx_description
1 polymer ?
#
loop_
_entity_poly.entity_id
_entity_poly.type
_entity_poly.pdbx_seq_one_letter_code
_entity_poly.pdbx_strand_id
1 'polypeptide(L)'
;MDDYIKRQDVLDAIWLVDPENDGADGGTVVLQNLELTSSDVESIVSEIPAADVRPVVRGRWERIDGLDELDPRMRCSVCGSVETPLARHRFCPVCAADMKEGGTDG
;
A
#
# COMPACT_ATOMS: atom_id res chain seq x y z
N MET A 1 -0.59 -14.47 -6.50
CA MET A 1 -0.89 -13.39 -5.54
C MET A 1 0.46 -12.92 -5.06
N ASP A 2 0.68 -11.61 -5.06
CA ASP A 2 1.94 -11.04 -4.61
C ASP A 2 1.84 -10.83 -3.10
N ASP A 3 2.85 -11.31 -2.38
CA ASP A 3 2.96 -11.09 -0.95
C ASP A 3 3.87 -9.89 -0.70
N TYR A 4 3.45 -9.02 0.21
CA TYR A 4 4.17 -7.81 0.56
C TYR A 4 4.67 -7.93 1.99
N ILE A 5 5.85 -7.40 2.27
CA ILE A 5 6.40 -7.35 3.62
C ILE A 5 6.67 -5.88 3.97
N LYS A 6 6.41 -5.50 5.22
CA LYS A 6 6.79 -4.17 5.69
C LYS A 6 8.31 -4.10 5.79
N ARG A 7 8.89 -3.05 5.19
CA ARG A 7 10.34 -2.82 5.23
C ARG A 7 10.91 -2.87 6.64
N GLN A 8 10.21 -2.31 7.63
CA GLN A 8 10.72 -2.24 9.00
C GLN A 8 10.86 -3.63 9.63
N ASP A 9 9.88 -4.51 9.42
CA ASP A 9 9.90 -5.88 9.95
C ASP A 9 11.13 -6.67 9.44
N VAL A 10 11.54 -6.44 8.19
CA VAL A 10 12.79 -7.03 7.64
C VAL A 10 14.02 -6.46 8.30
N LEU A 11 14.07 -5.13 8.51
CA LEU A 11 15.20 -4.48 9.17
C LEU A 11 15.33 -4.99 10.61
N ASP A 12 14.23 -5.06 11.35
CA ASP A 12 14.22 -5.53 12.74
C ASP A 12 14.64 -6.99 12.86
N ALA A 13 14.35 -7.82 11.85
CA ALA A 13 14.79 -9.22 11.82
C ALA A 13 16.28 -9.37 11.45
N ILE A 14 16.84 -8.45 10.66
CA ILE A 14 18.27 -8.46 10.29
C ILE A 14 19.13 -7.87 11.40
N TRP A 15 18.66 -6.82 12.08
CA TRP A 15 19.45 -6.14 13.10
C TRP A 15 19.33 -6.85 14.44
N LEU A 16 20.36 -7.63 14.78
CA LEU A 16 20.48 -8.18 16.13
C LEU A 16 20.89 -7.09 17.10
N VAL A 17 20.20 -7.08 18.24
CA VAL A 17 20.57 -6.29 19.40
C VAL A 17 21.86 -6.89 19.99
N ASP A 18 22.88 -6.05 20.16
CA ASP A 18 24.10 -6.45 20.84
C ASP A 18 23.74 -6.93 22.26
N PRO A 19 24.03 -8.18 22.63
CA PRO A 19 23.66 -8.71 23.94
C PRO A 19 24.36 -8.00 25.11
N GLU A 20 25.52 -7.36 24.88
CA GLU A 20 26.16 -6.53 25.91
C GLU A 20 25.50 -5.15 26.05
N ASN A 21 24.66 -4.78 25.08
CA ASN A 21 24.01 -3.48 25.02
C ASN A 21 22.58 -3.61 24.50
N ASP A 22 21.82 -4.45 25.19
CA ASP A 22 20.40 -4.72 24.90
C ASP A 22 19.44 -3.76 25.62
N GLY A 23 19.99 -2.79 26.33
CA GLY A 23 19.25 -1.80 27.10
C GLY A 23 18.70 -2.32 28.43
N ALA A 24 18.97 -3.57 28.81
CA ALA A 24 18.55 -4.11 30.11
C ALA A 24 19.18 -3.38 31.30
N ASP A 25 20.35 -2.77 31.09
CA ASP A 25 21.06 -1.94 32.07
C ASP A 25 20.63 -0.46 32.04
N GLY A 26 19.67 -0.09 31.17
CA GLY A 26 19.26 1.30 30.94
C GLY A 26 20.17 2.09 29.98
N GLY A 27 21.12 1.42 29.32
CA GLY A 27 21.98 1.96 28.28
C GLY A 27 21.32 2.09 26.90
N THR A 28 22.05 2.70 25.96
CA THR A 28 21.60 2.91 24.57
C THR A 28 21.81 1.67 23.73
N VAL A 29 20.74 1.04 23.26
CA VAL A 29 20.82 -0.16 22.40
C VAL A 29 21.71 0.05 21.18
N VAL A 30 22.62 -0.90 20.92
CA VAL A 30 23.47 -0.94 19.71
C VAL A 30 23.08 -2.14 18.85
N LEU A 31 23.01 -1.91 17.54
CA LEU A 31 22.71 -2.95 16.55
C LEU A 31 24.01 -3.44 15.91
N GLN A 32 24.14 -4.75 15.73
CA GLN A 32 25.32 -5.35 15.10
C GLN A 32 25.11 -5.58 13.60
N ASN A 33 26.16 -5.36 12.81
CA ASN A 33 26.18 -5.75 11.40
C ASN A 33 26.44 -7.26 11.28
N LEU A 34 25.60 -7.97 10.52
CA LEU A 34 25.73 -9.41 10.29
C LEU A 34 26.32 -9.73 8.92
N GLU A 35 27.15 -10.76 8.87
CA GLU A 35 27.45 -11.47 7.63
C GLU A 35 26.36 -12.55 7.43
N LEU A 36 25.40 -12.27 6.54
CA LEU A 36 24.32 -13.19 6.22
C LEU A 36 24.59 -13.89 4.88
N THR A 37 24.34 -15.19 4.83
CA THR A 37 24.29 -15.93 3.56
C THR A 37 22.93 -15.73 2.87
N SER A 38 22.82 -16.10 1.60
CA SER A 38 21.53 -16.08 0.90
C SER A 38 20.48 -16.96 1.58
N SER A 39 20.90 -18.09 2.16
CA SER A 39 20.00 -19.00 2.89
C SER A 39 19.46 -18.36 4.16
N ASP A 40 20.27 -17.56 4.87
CA ASP A 40 19.82 -16.86 6.09
C ASP A 40 18.79 -15.79 5.74
N VAL A 41 19.03 -15.02 4.67
CA VAL A 41 18.10 -14.01 4.18
C VAL A 41 16.77 -14.63 3.74
N GLU A 42 16.82 -15.77 3.03
CA GLU A 42 15.61 -16.50 2.64
C GLU A 42 14.80 -16.99 3.86
N SER A 43 15.48 -17.52 4.89
CA SER A 43 14.83 -17.94 6.14
C SER A 43 14.14 -16.77 6.83
N ILE A 44 14.86 -15.66 7.01
CA ILE A 44 14.33 -14.43 7.63
C ILE A 44 13.09 -13.94 6.89
N VAL A 45 13.15 -13.82 5.57
CA VAL A 45 12.03 -13.34 4.75
C VAL A 45 10.83 -14.28 4.85
N SER A 46 11.06 -15.59 4.92
CA SER A 46 9.99 -16.59 5.01
C SER A 46 9.27 -16.64 6.37
N GLU A 47 9.93 -16.19 7.44
CA GLU A 47 9.37 -16.16 8.79
C GLU A 47 8.53 -14.90 9.05
N ILE A 48 8.78 -13.82 8.31
CA ILE A 48 8.03 -12.57 8.46
C ILE A 48 6.64 -12.72 7.83
N PRO A 49 5.56 -12.43 8.57
CA PRO A 49 4.20 -12.54 8.03
C PRO A 49 3.99 -11.55 6.88
N ALA A 50 3.27 -11.99 5.86
CA ALA A 50 2.83 -11.10 4.79
C ALA A 50 1.96 -9.96 5.35
N ALA A 51 2.27 -8.75 4.93
CA ALA A 51 1.51 -7.56 5.23
C ALA A 51 0.14 -7.61 4.53
N ASP A 52 -0.92 -7.33 5.27
CA ASP A 52 -2.26 -7.16 4.72
C ASP A 52 -2.35 -5.83 3.97
N VAL A 53 -1.96 -5.85 2.70
CA VAL A 53 -1.99 -4.69 1.82
C VAL A 53 -2.59 -5.08 0.48
N ARG A 54 -3.31 -4.12 -0.11
CA ARG A 54 -3.77 -4.22 -1.49
C ARG A 54 -2.99 -3.20 -2.33
N PRO A 55 -2.47 -3.59 -3.51
CA PRO A 55 -1.85 -2.64 -4.41
C PRO A 55 -2.81 -1.50 -4.74
N VAL A 56 -2.26 -0.29 -4.83
CA VAL A 56 -3.04 0.89 -5.19
C VAL A 56 -3.43 0.79 -6.66
N VAL A 57 -4.72 0.63 -6.92
CA VAL A 57 -5.26 0.67 -8.28
C VAL A 57 -5.60 2.11 -8.62
N ARG A 58 -5.09 2.62 -9.74
CA ARG A 58 -5.38 3.98 -10.20
C ARG A 58 -6.56 3.95 -11.16
N GLY A 59 -7.58 4.76 -10.88
CA GLY A 59 -8.77 4.89 -11.72
C GLY A 59 -9.04 6.33 -12.13
N ARG A 60 -10.04 6.50 -13.01
CA ARG A 60 -10.62 7.81 -13.34
C ARG A 60 -12.13 7.70 -13.49
N TRP A 61 -12.83 8.79 -13.21
CA TRP A 61 -14.27 8.89 -13.44
C TRP A 61 -14.50 9.23 -14.91
N GLU A 62 -15.21 8.35 -15.63
CA GLU A 62 -15.54 8.53 -17.05
C GLU A 62 -17.00 8.91 -17.20
N ARG A 63 -17.31 9.91 -18.02
CA ARG A 63 -18.71 10.27 -18.28
C ARG A 63 -19.38 9.17 -19.09
N ILE A 64 -20.62 8.84 -18.75
CA ILE A 64 -21.45 7.95 -19.55
C ILE A 64 -22.19 8.81 -20.59
N ASP A 65 -21.89 8.60 -21.86
CA ASP A 65 -22.55 9.30 -22.96
C ASP A 65 -24.02 8.86 -23.12
N GLY A 66 -24.89 9.77 -23.54
CA GLY A 66 -26.30 9.48 -23.84
C GLY A 66 -27.27 9.53 -22.64
N LEU A 67 -26.83 10.03 -21.49
CA LEU A 67 -27.69 10.35 -20.35
C LEU A 67 -28.07 11.83 -20.33
N ASP A 68 -29.19 12.14 -19.65
CA ASP A 68 -29.71 13.50 -19.48
C ASP A 68 -28.61 14.46 -19.03
N GLU A 69 -28.47 15.61 -19.70
CA GLU A 69 -27.46 16.63 -19.37
C GLU A 69 -27.62 17.13 -17.92
N LEU A 70 -28.83 16.99 -17.36
CA LEU A 70 -29.19 17.35 -15.99
C LEU A 70 -28.83 16.28 -14.93
N ASP A 71 -28.60 15.02 -15.32
CA ASP A 71 -28.11 13.94 -14.44
C ASP A 71 -26.95 13.19 -15.12
N PRO A 72 -25.77 13.85 -15.28
CA PRO A 72 -24.61 13.17 -15.84
C PRO A 72 -24.28 11.98 -14.93
N ARG A 73 -24.00 10.79 -15.45
CA ARG A 73 -23.46 9.71 -14.62
C ARG A 73 -22.01 9.45 -14.97
N MET A 74 -21.25 9.09 -13.95
CA MET A 74 -19.84 8.79 -14.05
C MET A 74 -19.63 7.30 -13.80
N ARG A 75 -18.73 6.68 -14.55
CA ARG A 75 -18.32 5.29 -14.42
C ARG A 75 -16.90 5.21 -13.90
N CYS A 76 -16.64 4.32 -12.96
CA CYS A 76 -15.27 3.97 -12.58
C CYS A 76 -14.61 3.22 -13.74
N SER A 77 -13.47 3.71 -14.23
CA SER A 77 -12.71 3.07 -15.32
C SER A 77 -12.12 1.70 -14.98
N VAL A 78 -12.14 1.30 -13.70
CA VAL A 78 -11.55 0.04 -13.20
C VAL A 78 -12.61 -1.05 -13.07
N CYS A 79 -13.69 -0.78 -12.34
CA CYS A 79 -14.72 -1.78 -12.05
C CYS A 79 -16.07 -1.52 -12.75
N GLY A 80 -16.24 -0.37 -13.40
CA GLY A 80 -17.49 -0.02 -14.08
C GLY A 80 -18.61 0.46 -13.16
N SER A 81 -18.39 0.62 -11.85
CA SER A 81 -19.41 1.14 -10.94
C SER A 81 -19.87 2.53 -11.39
N VAL A 82 -21.18 2.77 -11.34
CA VAL A 82 -21.78 4.02 -11.81
C VAL A 82 -22.17 4.87 -10.60
N GLU A 83 -21.71 6.11 -10.60
CA GLU A 83 -21.95 7.11 -9.57
C GLU A 83 -22.45 8.41 -10.19
N THR A 84 -23.06 9.28 -9.38
CA THR A 84 -23.44 10.63 -9.82
C THR A 84 -22.22 11.58 -9.76
N PRO A 85 -22.22 12.72 -10.48
CA PRO A 85 -21.04 13.59 -10.60
C PRO A 85 -20.77 14.39 -9.34
N LEU A 86 -21.79 14.56 -8.50
CA LEU A 86 -21.67 15.12 -7.15
C LEU A 86 -20.93 14.16 -6.21
N ALA A 87 -20.83 12.88 -6.57
CA ALA A 87 -20.14 11.82 -5.84
C ALA A 87 -18.75 11.50 -6.44
N ARG A 88 -18.03 12.52 -6.94
CA ARG A 88 -16.60 12.41 -7.33
C ARG A 88 -15.73 12.14 -6.10
N HIS A 89 -15.86 10.94 -5.56
CA HIS A 89 -15.04 10.47 -4.46
C HIS A 89 -13.61 10.30 -4.97
N ARG A 90 -12.66 10.61 -4.07
CA ARG A 90 -11.24 10.32 -4.27
C ARG A 90 -10.97 8.83 -4.48
N PHE A 91 -11.84 7.96 -3.96
CA PHE A 91 -11.76 6.52 -4.15
C PHE A 91 -13.08 5.98 -4.68
N CYS A 92 -13.02 5.01 -5.61
CA CYS A 92 -14.21 4.27 -6.01
C CYS A 92 -14.76 3.47 -4.81
N PRO A 93 -16.04 3.58 -4.44
CA PRO A 93 -16.59 2.87 -3.27
C PRO A 93 -16.64 1.35 -3.45
N VAL A 94 -16.62 0.85 -4.69
CA VAL A 94 -16.71 -0.58 -5.00
C VAL A 94 -15.34 -1.25 -5.06
N CYS A 95 -14.39 -0.66 -5.78
CA CYS A 95 -13.07 -1.28 -5.98
C CYS A 95 -11.93 -0.56 -5.25
N ALA A 96 -12.20 0.57 -4.61
CA ALA A 96 -11.24 1.44 -3.92
C ALA A 96 -10.10 1.94 -4.82
N ALA A 97 -10.29 1.95 -6.14
CA ALA A 97 -9.37 2.60 -7.04
C ALA A 97 -9.21 4.07 -6.63
N ASP A 98 -7.97 4.52 -6.50
CA ASP A 98 -7.60 5.91 -6.25
C ASP A 98 -7.83 6.70 -7.53
N MET A 99 -8.90 7.50 -7.50
CA MET A 99 -9.38 8.30 -8.59
C MET A 99 -8.57 9.59 -8.61
N LYS A 100 -7.48 9.60 -9.40
CA LYS A 100 -6.77 10.87 -9.65
C LYS A 100 -7.78 11.81 -10.31
N GLU A 101 -7.94 13.00 -9.75
CA GLU A 101 -8.70 14.06 -10.39
C GLU A 101 -8.15 14.23 -11.81
N GLY A 102 -8.99 13.97 -12.81
CA GLY A 102 -8.77 14.56 -14.13
C GLY A 102 -8.68 16.06 -13.90
N GLY A 103 -7.58 16.65 -14.38
CA GLY A 103 -7.15 17.99 -14.02
C GLY A 103 -8.28 19.01 -13.98
N THR A 104 -8.20 19.88 -12.99
CA THR A 104 -8.66 21.25 -13.16
C THR A 104 -7.94 21.83 -14.38
N ASP A 105 -8.61 21.81 -15.53
CA ASP A 105 -8.27 22.69 -16.63
C ASP A 105 -8.77 24.09 -16.24
N GLY A 106 -7.85 25.06 -16.13
CA GLY A 106 -8.06 26.50 -16.36
C GLY A 106 -9.07 27.24 -15.49
#